data_AF-A0AAP2Z151-F1
#
_entry.id   AF-A0AAP2Z151-F1
#
_cell.length_a   1.000
_cell.length_b   1.000
_cell.length_c   1.000
_cell.angle_alpha   90.00
_cell.angle_beta   90.00
_cell.angle_gamma   90.00
#
_symmetry.space_group_name_H-M   'P 1'
#
loop_
_entity.id
_entity.type
_entity.pdbx_description
1 polymer ?
#
loop_
_entity_poly.entity_id
_entity_poly.type
_entity_poly.pdbx_seq_one_letter_code
_entity_poly.pdbx_strand_id
1 'polypeptide(L)'
;MAGYLDEDGRSDTEAGTGTTENRSTEMETTGADDVADGDEVETGGEESDETDELNATIGEDHPRAGDPFIAVTDGSEQREAVTYEQVDSIGEPTYSSRQGHTVPVQLTPAGTESYTTALEETGALESPRDAEIVVYDGEGVHDTYSLGPDLAAAIEDGEYDGRFVVLFETESEATAFVEEFADGE
;
A
#
# COMPACT_ATOMS: atom_id res chain seq x y z
N MET A 1 47.95 30.44 -21.10
CA MET A 1 47.90 29.00 -21.41
C MET A 1 46.44 28.59 -21.21
N ALA A 2 45.55 28.66 -22.20
CA ALA A 2 45.52 28.03 -23.52
C ALA A 2 45.58 26.49 -23.43
N GLY A 3 44.47 25.83 -23.81
CA GLY A 3 44.30 24.37 -23.87
C GLY A 3 42.80 24.02 -23.85
N TYR A 4 42.04 24.31 -24.90
CA TYR A 4 41.75 23.50 -26.11
C TYR A 4 40.30 22.99 -26.04
N LEU A 5 39.39 23.68 -26.73
CA LEU A 5 38.14 23.11 -27.22
C LEU A 5 38.49 22.22 -28.42
N ASP A 6 37.92 21.02 -28.47
CA ASP A 6 37.91 20.22 -29.69
C ASP A 6 36.57 20.44 -30.39
N GLU A 7 36.65 21.01 -31.59
CA GLU A 7 35.58 21.22 -32.56
C GLU A 7 35.45 19.98 -33.46
N ASP A 8 34.20 19.56 -33.69
CA ASP A 8 33.70 18.72 -34.79
C ASP A 8 34.27 17.31 -35.01
N GLY A 9 33.41 16.30 -34.81
CA GLY A 9 33.63 14.94 -35.29
C GLY A 9 32.33 14.15 -35.43
N ARG A 10 31.52 14.49 -36.44
CA ARG A 10 30.32 13.76 -36.86
C ARG A 10 30.60 12.26 -36.98
N SER A 11 29.74 11.44 -36.39
CA SER A 11 29.54 10.04 -36.76
C SER A 11 28.07 9.86 -37.14
N ASP A 12 27.79 10.04 -38.43
CA ASP A 12 26.65 9.43 -39.10
C ASP A 12 26.79 7.91 -38.95
N THR A 13 25.79 7.22 -38.39
CA THR A 13 25.55 5.79 -38.66
C THR A 13 24.07 5.45 -38.40
N GLU A 14 23.34 5.48 -39.52
CA GLU A 14 22.37 4.47 -39.96
C GLU A 14 21.04 4.27 -39.21
N ALA A 15 19.99 4.65 -39.93
CA ALA A 15 18.62 4.24 -39.75
C ALA A 15 18.46 2.71 -39.86
N GLY A 16 17.68 2.14 -38.95
CA GLY A 16 17.25 0.74 -39.00
C GLY A 16 15.81 0.61 -38.51
N THR A 17 14.84 0.95 -39.36
CA THR A 17 13.44 0.61 -39.17
C THR A 17 13.24 -0.87 -39.51
N GLY A 18 13.17 -1.72 -38.51
CA GLY A 18 12.86 -3.14 -38.65
C GLY A 18 11.42 -3.45 -38.25
N THR A 19 10.49 -3.23 -39.17
CA THR A 19 9.13 -3.80 -39.12
C THR A 19 9.20 -5.23 -39.66
N THR A 20 8.86 -6.24 -38.84
CA THR A 20 8.58 -7.59 -39.33
C THR A 20 7.27 -8.07 -38.70
N GLU A 21 6.20 -7.84 -39.45
CA GLU A 21 4.91 -8.52 -39.30
C GLU A 21 5.11 -10.01 -39.57
N ASN A 22 4.73 -10.88 -38.63
CA ASN A 22 4.63 -12.31 -38.88
C ASN A 22 3.15 -12.72 -38.83
N ARG A 23 2.46 -12.49 -39.95
CA ARG A 23 1.20 -13.15 -40.29
C ARG A 23 1.52 -14.54 -40.82
N SER A 24 1.16 -15.57 -40.07
CA SER A 24 1.05 -16.94 -40.59
C SER A 24 -0.42 -17.22 -40.91
N THR A 25 -0.64 -17.51 -42.18
CA THR A 25 -1.91 -17.80 -42.83
C THR A 25 -2.29 -19.28 -42.65
N GLU A 26 -3.55 -19.50 -42.24
CA GLU A 26 -4.54 -20.54 -42.62
C GLU A 26 -4.12 -21.98 -43.00
N MET A 27 -4.86 -22.97 -42.47
CA MET A 27 -5.57 -24.04 -43.21
C MET A 27 -6.33 -24.96 -42.23
N GLU A 28 -7.67 -25.07 -42.36
CA GLU A 28 -8.45 -26.28 -42.79
C GLU A 28 -8.34 -27.50 -41.83
N THR A 29 -9.35 -28.26 -41.42
CA THR A 29 -10.60 -28.69 -42.07
C THR A 29 -11.42 -29.57 -41.08
N THR A 30 -12.68 -29.79 -41.43
CA THR A 30 -13.83 -30.51 -40.84
C THR A 30 -13.65 -31.80 -40.00
N GLY A 31 -14.58 -32.01 -39.06
CA GLY A 31 -14.98 -33.33 -38.55
C GLY A 31 -16.33 -33.29 -37.81
N ALA A 32 -17.34 -33.97 -38.35
CA ALA A 32 -18.69 -34.16 -37.78
C ALA A 32 -18.79 -35.48 -36.97
N ASP A 33 -19.99 -35.73 -36.40
CA ASP A 33 -20.45 -36.91 -35.62
C ASP A 33 -19.98 -36.91 -34.14
N ASP A 34 -20.78 -37.23 -33.11
CA ASP A 34 -21.83 -38.25 -32.99
C ASP A 34 -22.72 -37.97 -31.75
N VAL A 35 -23.96 -38.46 -31.76
CA VAL A 35 -25.00 -38.32 -30.71
C VAL A 35 -25.19 -39.65 -29.96
N ALA A 36 -25.13 -39.66 -28.62
CA ALA A 36 -25.80 -40.62 -27.71
C ALA A 36 -25.40 -40.27 -26.24
N ASP A 37 -26.29 -40.01 -25.28
CA ASP A 37 -27.34 -40.83 -24.62
C ASP A 37 -26.88 -41.32 -23.22
N GLY A 38 -27.75 -41.18 -22.23
CA GLY A 38 -27.64 -41.75 -20.87
C GLY A 38 -27.04 -40.80 -19.83
N ASP A 39 -27.50 -40.73 -18.59
CA ASP A 39 -28.50 -41.50 -17.85
C ASP A 39 -28.80 -40.67 -16.58
N GLU A 40 -30.08 -40.64 -16.22
CA GLU A 40 -30.67 -39.94 -15.10
C GLU A 40 -30.03 -40.26 -13.73
N VAL A 41 -29.47 -39.25 -13.05
CA VAL A 41 -29.01 -39.38 -11.66
C VAL A 41 -30.13 -38.98 -10.70
N GLU A 42 -30.62 -39.96 -9.93
CA GLU A 42 -31.50 -39.76 -8.79
C GLU A 42 -30.77 -39.00 -7.69
N THR A 43 -31.14 -37.73 -7.45
CA THR A 43 -30.78 -37.02 -6.22
C THR A 43 -31.95 -37.07 -5.25
N GLY A 44 -32.02 -38.17 -4.52
CA GLY A 44 -32.63 -38.20 -3.19
C GLY A 44 -31.67 -37.56 -2.19
N GLY A 45 -32.16 -36.62 -1.39
CA GLY A 45 -31.37 -35.92 -0.39
C GLY A 45 -32.22 -34.92 0.36
N GLU A 46 -32.93 -35.45 1.35
CA GLU A 46 -33.57 -34.78 2.48
C GLU A 46 -33.33 -33.27 2.65
N GLU A 47 -34.44 -32.56 2.51
CA GLU A 47 -34.87 -31.45 3.36
C GLU A 47 -34.37 -31.54 4.82
N SER A 48 -33.53 -30.59 5.19
CA SER A 48 -33.46 -29.85 6.47
C SER A 48 -32.00 -29.73 6.91
N ASP A 49 -31.40 -28.56 6.72
CA ASP A 49 -30.54 -28.02 7.76
C ASP A 49 -30.56 -26.49 7.68
N GLU A 50 -30.60 -25.89 8.85
CA GLU A 50 -30.93 -24.51 9.13
C GLU A 50 -29.86 -23.59 8.55
N THR A 51 -30.17 -22.82 7.49
CA THR A 51 -29.38 -21.63 7.13
C THR A 51 -29.62 -20.53 8.17
N ASP A 52 -29.09 -20.77 9.36
CA ASP A 52 -28.61 -19.74 10.28
C ASP A 52 -27.08 -19.65 10.07
N GLU A 53 -26.70 -19.17 8.89
CA GLU A 53 -25.32 -18.76 8.65
C GLU A 53 -25.38 -17.33 8.15
N LEU A 54 -25.30 -16.44 9.15
CA LEU A 54 -24.52 -15.23 9.13
C LEU A 54 -24.52 -14.56 7.76
N ASN A 55 -25.40 -13.57 7.63
CA ASN A 55 -25.11 -12.37 6.86
C ASN A 55 -23.81 -11.76 7.41
N ALA A 56 -22.67 -12.40 7.13
CA ALA A 56 -21.40 -11.75 6.96
C ALA A 56 -21.67 -10.75 5.86
N THR A 57 -22.05 -9.56 6.31
CA THR A 57 -21.82 -8.32 5.60
C THR A 57 -20.53 -8.54 4.82
N ILE A 58 -20.61 -8.57 3.50
CA ILE A 58 -19.46 -8.23 2.67
C ILE A 58 -19.18 -6.80 3.11
N GLY A 59 -18.39 -6.67 4.18
CA GLY A 59 -17.91 -5.39 4.66
C GLY A 59 -17.03 -4.93 3.54
N GLU A 60 -17.40 -3.83 2.91
CA GLU A 60 -16.46 -3.01 2.16
C GLU A 60 -15.18 -2.96 3.00
N ASP A 61 -14.11 -3.50 2.42
CA ASP A 61 -12.79 -3.72 3.01
C ASP A 61 -12.05 -2.38 3.09
N HIS A 62 -12.76 -1.37 3.61
CA HIS A 62 -12.29 -0.02 3.76
C HIS A 62 -12.17 0.27 5.26
N PRO A 63 -11.08 0.92 5.68
CA PRO A 63 -10.87 1.32 7.06
C PRO A 63 -11.95 2.30 7.48
N ARG A 64 -12.43 2.18 8.73
CA ARG A 64 -13.51 3.02 9.28
C ARG A 64 -12.96 3.96 10.33
N ALA A 65 -13.76 4.98 10.63
CA ALA A 65 -13.53 5.82 11.80
C ALA A 65 -13.42 4.95 13.07
N GLY A 66 -12.28 5.05 13.75
CA GLY A 66 -11.93 4.26 14.93
C GLY A 66 -11.05 3.03 14.67
N ASP A 67 -10.81 2.65 13.42
CA ASP A 67 -9.79 1.65 13.10
C ASP A 67 -8.38 2.22 13.34
N PRO A 68 -7.42 1.39 13.80
CA PRO A 68 -6.05 1.83 14.01
C PRO A 68 -5.42 2.21 12.68
N PHE A 69 -4.66 3.30 12.69
CA PHE A 69 -3.86 3.75 11.57
C PHE A 69 -2.36 3.65 11.88
N ILE A 70 -1.95 4.06 13.09
CA ILE A 70 -0.57 3.86 13.59
C ILE A 70 -0.60 3.24 14.98
N ALA A 71 0.28 2.27 15.23
CA ALA A 71 0.64 1.82 16.56
C ALA A 71 2.16 1.95 16.81
N VAL A 72 2.54 1.96 18.07
CA VAL A 72 3.93 1.98 18.54
C VAL A 72 4.19 0.76 19.39
N THR A 73 5.35 0.13 19.24
CA THR A 73 5.78 -1.00 20.07
C THR A 73 7.25 -0.86 20.47
N ASP A 74 7.58 -1.26 21.70
CA ASP A 74 8.96 -1.43 22.20
C ASP A 74 9.40 -2.91 22.14
N GLY A 75 8.69 -3.73 21.36
CA GLY A 75 8.90 -5.18 21.27
C GLY A 75 8.32 -5.98 22.45
N SER A 76 7.85 -5.31 23.50
CA SER A 76 7.19 -5.94 24.67
C SER A 76 5.69 -5.66 24.76
N GLU A 77 5.28 -4.42 24.48
CA GLU A 77 3.88 -4.02 24.36
C GLU A 77 3.68 -3.23 23.07
N GLN A 78 2.53 -3.42 22.44
CA GLN A 78 2.06 -2.59 21.34
C GLN A 78 0.93 -1.70 21.84
N ARG A 79 0.97 -0.43 21.46
CA ARG A 79 -0.02 0.58 21.81
C ARG A 79 -0.51 1.28 20.56
N GLU A 80 -1.83 1.34 20.39
CA GLU A 80 -2.44 2.18 19.36
C GLU A 80 -2.10 3.64 19.63
N ALA A 81 -1.66 4.35 18.59
CA ALA A 81 -1.18 5.71 18.67
C ALA A 81 -2.08 6.68 17.90
N VAL A 82 -2.59 6.26 16.75
CA VAL A 82 -3.44 7.06 15.85
C VAL A 82 -4.51 6.17 15.24
N THR A 83 -5.74 6.66 15.17
CA THR A 83 -6.83 6.04 14.39
C THR A 83 -7.08 6.77 13.07
N TYR A 84 -7.78 6.14 12.13
CA TYR A 84 -8.07 6.73 10.81
C TYR A 84 -8.77 8.10 10.87
N GLU A 85 -9.67 8.33 11.83
CA GLU A 85 -10.36 9.62 12.03
C GLU A 85 -9.42 10.75 12.50
N GLN A 86 -8.20 10.40 12.94
CA GLN A 86 -7.21 11.35 13.40
C GLN A 86 -6.20 11.74 12.31
N VAL A 87 -6.37 11.21 11.09
CA VAL A 87 -5.67 11.64 9.88
C VAL A 87 -6.43 12.84 9.29
N ASP A 88 -5.72 13.96 9.09
CA ASP A 88 -6.29 15.21 8.54
C ASP A 88 -6.32 15.21 7.02
N SER A 89 -5.27 14.65 6.40
CA SER A 89 -5.17 14.60 4.93
C SER A 89 -4.16 13.55 4.49
N ILE A 90 -4.49 12.88 3.39
CA ILE A 90 -3.55 12.05 2.63
C ILE A 90 -3.20 12.79 1.33
N GLY A 91 -1.91 12.95 1.07
CA GLY A 91 -1.43 13.63 -0.14
C GLY A 91 -1.33 12.70 -1.35
N GLU A 92 -0.93 13.27 -2.48
CA GLU A 92 -0.79 12.50 -3.72
C GLU A 92 0.42 11.55 -3.66
N PRO A 93 0.34 10.38 -4.34
CA PRO A 93 1.49 9.50 -4.52
C PRO A 93 2.64 10.22 -5.22
N THR A 94 3.83 10.08 -4.68
CA THR A 94 5.05 10.67 -5.24
C THR A 94 6.13 9.61 -5.39
N TYR A 95 6.98 9.76 -6.41
CA TYR A 95 8.15 8.91 -6.59
C TYR A 95 9.44 9.67 -6.30
N SER A 96 10.30 9.08 -5.49
CA SER A 96 11.66 9.58 -5.24
C SER A 96 12.68 8.46 -5.46
N SER A 97 13.75 8.73 -6.22
CA SER A 97 14.80 7.73 -6.50
C SER A 97 15.52 7.20 -5.26
N ARG A 98 15.37 7.86 -4.10
CA ARG A 98 15.95 7.45 -2.82
C ARG A 98 15.02 6.58 -1.98
N GLN A 99 13.71 6.76 -2.12
CA GLN A 99 12.70 6.22 -1.19
C GLN A 99 11.66 5.32 -1.89
N GLY A 100 11.57 5.36 -3.22
CA GLY A 100 10.53 4.64 -3.95
C GLY A 100 9.23 5.45 -4.05
N HIS A 101 8.11 4.75 -4.09
CA HIS A 101 6.77 5.35 -4.09
C HIS A 101 6.38 5.70 -2.66
N THR A 102 5.90 6.92 -2.45
CA THR A 102 5.61 7.46 -1.13
C THR A 102 4.34 8.27 -1.13
N VAL A 103 3.56 8.16 -0.05
CA VAL A 103 2.38 8.98 0.20
C VAL A 103 2.61 9.79 1.47
N PRO A 104 2.59 11.13 1.40
CA PRO A 104 2.67 11.96 2.60
C PRO A 104 1.31 11.97 3.28
N VAL A 105 1.32 11.86 4.61
CA VAL A 105 0.11 11.91 5.42
C VAL A 105 0.29 12.94 6.52
N GLN A 106 -0.78 13.69 6.77
CA GLN A 106 -0.85 14.72 7.79
C GLN A 106 -1.84 14.27 8.86
N LEU A 107 -1.39 14.25 10.12
CA LEU A 107 -2.28 14.05 11.26
C LEU A 107 -3.01 15.34 11.62
N THR A 108 -4.19 15.17 12.19
CA THR A 108 -4.87 16.23 12.93
C THR A 108 -4.04 16.63 14.15
N PRO A 109 -4.29 17.81 14.77
CA PRO A 109 -3.64 18.17 16.02
C PRO A 109 -3.86 17.13 17.14
N ALA A 110 -5.06 16.55 17.19
CA ALA A 110 -5.39 15.48 18.14
C ALA A 110 -4.62 14.19 17.84
N GLY A 111 -4.51 13.79 16.57
CA GLY A 111 -3.68 12.65 16.16
C GLY A 111 -2.21 12.85 16.45
N THR A 112 -1.70 14.08 16.26
CA THR A 112 -0.31 14.43 16.59
C THR A 112 -0.04 14.28 18.09
N GLU A 113 -0.90 14.83 18.94
CA GLU A 113 -0.78 14.71 20.40
C GLU A 113 -0.93 13.25 20.88
N SER A 114 -1.86 12.50 20.28
CA SER A 114 -2.04 11.07 20.56
C SER A 114 -0.79 10.27 20.20
N TYR A 115 -0.20 10.53 19.03
CA TYR A 115 1.02 9.89 18.57
C TYR A 115 2.21 10.16 19.49
N THR A 116 2.45 11.41 19.86
CA THR A 116 3.54 11.76 20.77
C THR A 116 3.33 11.15 22.15
N THR A 117 2.10 11.18 22.67
CA THR A 117 1.74 10.57 23.95
C THR A 117 2.01 9.06 23.93
N ALA A 118 1.62 8.37 22.86
CA ALA A 118 1.85 6.93 22.74
C ALA A 118 3.35 6.60 22.78
N LEU A 119 4.19 7.37 22.07
CA LEU A 119 5.65 7.20 22.10
C LEU A 119 6.27 7.45 23.47
N GLU A 120 5.76 8.44 24.21
CA GLU A 120 6.20 8.72 25.59
C GLU A 120 5.78 7.59 26.54
N GLU A 121 4.54 7.11 26.43
CA GLU A 121 4.00 6.06 27.31
C GLU A 121 4.64 4.69 27.07
N THR A 122 5.02 4.37 25.84
CA THR A 122 5.75 3.13 25.53
C THR A 122 7.24 3.23 25.85
N GLY A 123 7.76 4.40 26.26
CA GLY A 123 9.19 4.62 26.46
C GLY A 123 10.01 4.63 25.16
N ALA A 124 9.34 4.72 24.01
CA ALA A 124 9.98 4.66 22.70
C ALA A 124 11.01 5.78 22.50
N LEU A 125 10.80 6.94 23.12
CA LEU A 125 11.75 8.06 23.05
C LEU A 125 13.05 7.80 23.84
N GLU A 126 13.04 6.92 24.85
CA GLU A 126 14.23 6.57 25.63
C GLU A 126 15.18 5.66 24.85
N SER A 127 14.62 4.76 24.03
CA SER A 127 15.34 3.80 23.20
C SER A 127 14.75 3.74 21.78
N PRO A 128 14.88 4.82 20.97
CA PRO A 128 14.16 4.92 19.70
C PRO A 128 14.52 3.85 18.69
N ARG A 129 15.72 3.27 18.79
CA ARG A 129 16.14 2.20 17.89
C ARG A 129 15.54 0.84 18.21
N ASP A 130 15.04 0.65 19.41
CA ASP A 130 14.38 -0.56 19.86
C ASP A 130 12.86 -0.48 19.67
N ALA A 131 12.33 0.73 19.45
CA ALA A 131 10.93 0.97 19.14
C ALA A 131 10.62 0.86 17.64
N GLU A 132 9.43 0.33 17.35
CA GLU A 132 8.88 0.19 16.01
C GLU A 132 7.53 0.91 15.91
N ILE A 133 7.29 1.48 14.74
CA ILE A 133 6.06 2.16 14.33
C ILE A 133 5.38 1.23 13.34
N VAL A 134 4.21 0.72 13.71
CA VAL A 134 3.39 -0.14 12.85
C VAL A 134 2.37 0.74 12.15
N VAL A 135 2.33 0.69 10.83
CA VAL A 135 1.32 1.38 10.01
C VAL A 135 0.29 0.35 9.55
N TYR A 136 -0.98 0.71 9.69
CA TYR A 136 -2.10 -0.12 9.27
C TYR A 136 -2.74 0.45 8.00
N ASP A 137 -3.27 -0.46 7.20
CA ASP A 137 -4.17 -0.19 6.07
C ASP A 137 -5.54 -0.90 6.31
N GLY A 138 -6.50 -0.76 5.39
CA GLY A 138 -7.81 -1.43 5.46
C GLY A 138 -7.75 -2.96 5.60
N GLU A 139 -6.67 -3.59 5.13
CA GLU A 139 -6.46 -5.05 5.13
C GLU A 139 -5.67 -5.54 6.37
N GLY A 140 -5.01 -4.65 7.12
CA GLY A 140 -4.23 -5.01 8.30
C GLY A 140 -2.94 -4.22 8.48
N VAL A 141 -1.83 -4.90 8.77
CA VAL A 141 -0.51 -4.24 8.91
C VAL A 141 0.07 -4.02 7.52
N HIS A 142 0.21 -2.75 7.15
CA HIS A 142 0.88 -2.34 5.92
C HIS A 142 2.39 -2.53 6.02
N ASP A 143 3.03 -1.88 7.00
CA ASP A 143 4.48 -1.95 7.19
C ASP A 143 4.88 -1.63 8.64
N THR A 144 6.16 -1.85 8.97
CA THR A 144 6.72 -1.60 10.29
C THR A 144 8.08 -0.92 10.16
N TYR A 145 8.18 0.27 10.75
CA TYR A 145 9.34 1.14 10.65
C TYR A 145 10.01 1.33 12.01
N SER A 146 11.34 1.21 12.08
CA SER A 146 12.05 1.58 13.30
C SER A 146 11.95 3.09 13.55
N LEU A 147 11.77 3.51 14.80
CA LEU A 147 11.74 4.92 15.15
C LEU A 147 13.14 5.56 14.96
N GLY A 148 13.23 6.51 14.04
CA GLY A 148 14.46 7.22 13.74
C GLY A 148 14.86 8.18 14.88
N PRO A 149 16.17 8.35 15.17
CA PRO A 149 16.63 9.26 16.23
C PRO A 149 16.30 10.72 15.93
N ASP A 150 16.28 11.14 14.66
CA ASP A 150 15.89 12.49 14.27
C ASP A 150 14.40 12.76 14.53
N LEU A 151 13.53 11.77 14.28
CA LEU A 151 12.10 11.89 14.58
C LEU A 151 11.85 11.93 16.09
N ALA A 152 12.51 11.04 16.85
CA ALA A 152 12.42 11.06 18.31
C ALA A 152 12.86 12.41 18.89
N ALA A 153 13.99 12.96 18.41
CA ALA A 153 14.47 14.27 18.85
C ALA A 153 13.50 15.41 18.51
N ALA A 154 12.91 15.39 17.31
CA ALA A 154 11.91 16.39 16.92
C ALA A 154 10.66 16.33 17.80
N ILE A 155 10.27 15.14 18.26
CA ILE A 155 9.15 14.97 19.20
C ILE A 155 9.51 15.49 20.58
N GLU A 156 10.71 15.19 21.08
CA GLU A 156 11.20 15.69 22.38
C GLU A 156 11.34 17.22 22.43
N ASP A 157 11.74 17.86 21.33
CA ASP A 157 11.83 19.34 21.25
C ASP A 157 10.45 19.99 20.98
N GLY A 158 9.42 19.19 20.68
CA GLY A 158 8.09 19.69 20.31
C GLY A 158 8.04 20.31 18.91
N GLU A 159 8.98 19.97 18.04
CA GLU A 159 9.08 20.43 16.65
C GLU A 159 8.28 19.55 15.68
N TYR A 160 7.84 18.36 16.10
CA TYR A 160 7.07 17.45 15.26
C TYR A 160 5.70 18.03 14.90
N ASP A 161 5.42 18.14 13.60
CA ASP A 161 4.20 18.75 13.05
C ASP A 161 3.11 17.75 12.66
N GLY A 162 3.24 16.46 13.03
CA GLY A 162 2.23 15.45 12.70
C GLY A 162 2.33 14.88 11.29
N ARG A 163 3.44 15.11 10.58
CA ARG A 163 3.65 14.62 9.22
C ARG A 163 4.48 13.35 9.20
N PHE A 164 4.01 12.38 8.43
CA PHE A 164 4.77 11.17 8.12
C PHE A 164 4.64 10.81 6.64
N VAL A 165 5.47 9.85 6.22
CA VAL A 165 5.53 9.38 4.84
C VAL A 165 5.39 7.87 4.87
N VAL A 166 4.38 7.34 4.20
CA VAL A 166 4.17 5.90 4.02
C VAL A 166 4.86 5.48 2.74
N LEU A 167 5.62 4.38 2.79
CA LEU A 167 6.35 3.84 1.65
C LEU A 167 5.55 2.70 1.01
N PHE A 168 5.65 2.61 -0.31
CA PHE A 168 4.99 1.59 -1.14
C PHE A 168 5.98 1.01 -2.14
N GLU A 169 5.83 -0.28 -2.45
CA GLU A 169 6.65 -0.95 -3.45
C GLU A 169 6.34 -0.44 -4.86
N THR A 170 5.05 -0.19 -5.14
CA THR A 170 4.57 0.23 -6.45
C THR A 170 3.71 1.48 -6.42
N GLU A 171 3.60 2.16 -7.57
CA GLU A 171 2.66 3.27 -7.76
C GLU A 171 1.22 2.84 -7.53
N SER A 172 0.84 1.65 -8.01
CA SER A 172 -0.52 1.14 -7.90
C SER A 172 -0.98 0.99 -6.45
N GLU A 173 -0.11 0.51 -5.57
CA GLU A 173 -0.43 0.39 -4.13
C GLU A 173 -0.55 1.76 -3.48
N ALA A 174 0.36 2.68 -3.78
CA ALA A 174 0.28 4.06 -3.29
C ALA A 174 -1.00 4.76 -3.74
N THR A 175 -1.43 4.53 -4.99
CA THR A 175 -2.69 5.06 -5.50
C THR A 175 -3.89 4.40 -4.82
N ALA A 176 -3.90 3.08 -4.68
CA ALA A 176 -4.99 2.35 -4.01
C ALA A 176 -5.19 2.83 -2.57
N PHE A 177 -4.10 3.03 -1.82
CA PHE A 177 -4.13 3.57 -0.46
C PHE A 177 -4.77 4.98 -0.39
N VAL A 178 -4.47 5.84 -1.35
CA VAL A 178 -5.07 7.19 -1.42
C VAL A 178 -6.55 7.11 -1.79
N GLU A 179 -6.93 6.21 -2.71
CA GLU A 179 -8.32 5.99 -3.11
C GLU A 179 -9.16 5.39 -1.98
N GLU A 180 -8.61 4.44 -1.22
CA GLU A 180 -9.23 3.84 -0.04
C GLU A 180 -9.59 4.89 1.01
N PHE A 181 -8.63 5.77 1.32
CA PHE A 181 -8.88 6.84 2.29
C PHE A 181 -9.96 7.83 1.81
N ALA A 182 -9.97 8.14 0.51
CA ALA A 182 -10.96 9.06 -0.07
C ALA A 182 -12.39 8.50 -0.09
N ASP A 183 -12.56 7.17 -0.10
CA ASP A 183 -13.87 6.50 -0.06
C ASP A 183 -14.37 6.24 1.38
N GLY A 184 -13.46 6.27 2.37
CA GLY A 184 -13.75 6.02 3.78
C GLY A 184 -14.25 7.24 4.60
N GLU A 185 -14.29 8.45 4.03
CA GLU A 185 -14.75 9.70 4.68
C GLU A 185 -16.24 10.03 4.53
#